data_AF-A0A410FU67-F1
#
_entry.id   AF-A0A410FU67-F1
#
_cell.length_a   1.000
_cell.length_b   1.000
_cell.length_c   1.000
_cell.angle_alpha   90.00
_cell.angle_beta   90.00
_cell.angle_gamma   90.00
#
_symmetry.space_group_name_H-M   'P 1'
#
loop_
_entity.id
_entity.type
_entity.pdbx_description
1 polymer ?
#
loop_
_entity_poly.entity_id
_entity_poly.type
_entity_poly.pdbx_seq_one_letter_code
_entity_poly.pdbx_strand_id
1 'polypeptide(L)'
;MRIVAVAAVLLSMAVSAQLVLPPAPSTDEVLDFLKTMPISAELKALFAPVLSAGLSTGRATPGVSLPFLRQIAALSPAQAEEVVWVIHHALDRGFITDPLMNDVLKVLQMGQPWEAVLTNLKIRYNLLGAAQQVLIQYRIVGVGPQGPGGPLLPQDRLVLEMAWAVGDFVISQPRESLEAFVRSRFVKLRGAVLDPGDVDRLLEALTAELVQQIAYRAYGP
;
A
#
# COMPACT_ATOMS: atom_id res chain seq x y z
N MET A 1 51.94 41.79 13.37
CA MET A 1 51.69 40.51 12.66
C MET A 1 52.45 39.43 13.41
N ARG A 2 51.90 38.38 14.04
CA ARG A 2 50.64 37.62 13.91
C ARG A 2 50.25 37.14 15.33
N ILE A 3 49.06 37.49 15.85
CA ILE A 3 47.88 36.61 16.08
C ILE A 3 48.26 35.38 16.95
N VAL A 4 48.11 35.37 18.28
CA VAL A 4 46.89 35.25 19.14
C VAL A 4 46.21 33.86 19.11
N ALA A 5 46.03 33.32 20.33
CA ALA A 5 45.05 32.33 20.81
C ALA A 5 45.25 30.86 20.38
N VAL A 6 45.55 29.94 21.31
CA VAL A 6 44.66 29.36 22.35
C VAL A 6 43.55 28.50 21.73
N ALA A 7 43.44 27.27 22.25
CA ALA A 7 42.40 26.26 22.04
C ALA A 7 42.53 25.38 20.78
N ALA A 8 43.30 24.29 20.90
CA ALA A 8 43.23 23.15 19.97
C ALA A 8 43.22 21.79 20.71
N VAL A 9 42.57 21.71 21.87
CA VAL A 9 42.42 20.45 22.65
C VAL A 9 40.95 20.13 23.00
N LEU A 10 39.95 20.87 22.52
CA LEU A 10 38.54 20.67 22.90
C LEU A 10 37.53 20.75 21.73
N LEU A 11 37.81 20.05 20.62
CA LEU A 11 36.80 19.66 19.64
C LEU A 11 37.17 18.24 19.16
N SER A 12 36.33 17.23 19.16
CA SER A 12 34.88 17.19 19.28
C SER A 12 34.49 15.79 19.71
N MET A 13 33.84 15.68 20.87
CA MET A 13 33.03 14.51 21.18
C MET A 13 31.88 14.48 20.17
N ALA A 14 32.04 13.68 19.12
CA ALA A 14 30.94 13.27 18.27
C ALA A 14 30.01 12.40 19.14
N VAL A 15 29.06 13.06 19.79
CA VAL A 15 27.88 12.40 20.38
C VAL A 15 27.19 11.70 19.22
N SER A 16 27.31 10.38 19.16
CA SER A 16 26.42 9.54 18.38
C SER A 16 25.04 9.71 18.97
N ALA A 17 24.30 10.71 18.50
CA ALA A 17 22.86 10.77 18.70
C ALA A 17 22.29 9.56 17.96
N GLN A 18 22.18 8.44 18.68
CA GLN A 18 21.28 7.38 18.28
C GLN A 18 19.92 8.05 18.16
N LEU A 19 19.45 8.21 16.92
CA LEU A 19 18.07 8.54 16.63
C LEU A 19 17.24 7.44 17.27
N VAL A 20 16.80 7.67 18.51
CA VAL A 20 15.77 6.87 19.15
C VAL A 20 14.51 7.19 18.37
N LEU A 21 14.26 6.40 17.33
CA LEU A 21 13.00 6.45 16.61
C LEU A 21 11.90 6.19 17.64
N PRO A 22 10.83 7.00 17.66
CA PRO A 22 9.72 6.75 18.55
C PRO A 22 9.21 5.31 18.33
N PRO A 23 8.72 4.64 19.40
CA PRO A 23 8.19 3.29 19.27
C PRO A 23 7.09 3.26 18.20
N ALA A 24 7.07 2.17 17.43
CA ALA A 24 6.03 1.98 16.42
C ALA A 24 4.65 1.99 17.11
N PRO A 25 3.63 2.59 16.47
CA PRO A 25 2.29 2.61 17.04
C PRO A 25 1.76 1.21 17.34
N SER A 26 0.92 1.07 18.37
CA SER A 26 0.26 -0.19 18.67
C SER A 26 -1.04 -0.36 17.87
N THR A 27 -1.53 -1.60 17.75
CA THR A 27 -2.86 -1.88 17.18
C THR A 27 -3.96 -1.15 17.93
N ASP A 28 -3.88 -1.10 19.27
CA ASP A 28 -4.88 -0.44 20.11
C ASP A 28 -4.90 1.07 19.87
N GLU A 29 -3.74 1.70 19.69
CA GLU A 29 -3.64 3.13 19.36
C GLU A 29 -4.34 3.46 18.04
N VAL A 30 -4.25 2.59 17.03
CA VAL A 30 -4.95 2.76 15.75
C VAL A 30 -6.47 2.69 15.94
N LEU A 31 -6.94 1.67 16.66
CA LEU A 31 -8.37 1.43 16.87
C LEU A 31 -9.00 2.50 17.79
N ASP A 32 -8.27 2.97 18.79
CA ASP A 32 -8.70 4.06 19.64
C ASP A 32 -8.78 5.37 18.87
N PHE A 33 -7.80 5.66 17.99
CA PHE A 33 -7.87 6.84 17.14
C PHE A 33 -9.10 6.80 16.21
N LEU A 34 -9.40 5.64 15.61
CA LEU A 34 -10.58 5.46 14.74
C LEU A 34 -11.89 5.84 15.47
N LYS A 35 -12.02 5.53 16.76
CA LYS A 35 -13.20 5.92 17.57
C LYS A 35 -13.41 7.43 17.61
N THR A 36 -12.31 8.20 17.63
CA THR A 36 -12.34 9.68 17.73
C THR A 36 -12.60 10.40 16.41
N MET A 37 -12.46 9.71 15.27
CA MET A 37 -12.57 10.35 13.96
C MET A 37 -13.95 10.98 13.72
N PRO A 38 -14.04 12.11 13.00
CA PRO A 38 -15.31 12.77 12.68
C PRO A 38 -16.02 12.11 11.47
N ILE A 39 -16.25 10.80 11.56
CA ILE A 39 -17.00 10.00 10.57
C ILE A 39 -18.19 9.30 11.26
N SER A 40 -19.16 8.83 10.46
CA SER A 40 -20.38 8.19 10.95
C SER A 40 -20.10 6.97 11.84
N ALA A 41 -20.95 6.80 12.85
CA ALA A 41 -20.85 5.68 13.78
C ALA A 41 -21.04 4.32 13.07
N GLU A 42 -21.90 4.29 12.05
CA GLU A 42 -22.11 3.11 11.20
C GLU A 42 -20.83 2.69 10.49
N LEU A 43 -20.13 3.63 9.85
CA LEU A 43 -18.88 3.33 9.16
C LEU A 43 -17.79 2.86 10.12
N LYS A 44 -17.69 3.47 11.32
CA LYS A 44 -16.76 2.99 12.36
C LYS A 44 -17.07 1.55 12.77
N ALA A 45 -18.35 1.22 12.95
CA ALA A 45 -18.79 -0.11 13.35
C ALA A 45 -18.49 -1.18 12.29
N LEU A 46 -18.58 -0.82 11.00
CA LEU A 46 -18.19 -1.69 9.89
C LEU A 46 -16.67 -1.82 9.76
N PHE A 47 -15.95 -0.70 9.84
CA PHE A 47 -14.51 -0.67 9.55
C PHE A 47 -13.65 -1.22 10.69
N ALA A 48 -14.00 -0.97 11.94
CA ALA A 48 -13.21 -1.40 13.10
C ALA A 48 -12.90 -2.92 13.14
N PRO A 49 -13.86 -3.85 12.95
CA PRO A 49 -13.54 -5.28 12.97
C PRO A 49 -12.64 -5.69 11.80
N VAL A 50 -12.86 -5.12 10.60
CA VAL A 50 -12.07 -5.40 9.40
C VAL A 50 -10.64 -4.87 9.55
N LEU A 51 -10.47 -3.65 10.08
CA LEU A 51 -9.17 -3.06 10.37
C LEU A 51 -8.43 -3.84 11.46
N SER A 52 -9.11 -4.21 12.55
CA SER A 52 -8.52 -5.03 13.62
C SER A 52 -7.99 -6.35 13.08
N ALA A 53 -8.79 -7.05 12.26
CA ALA A 53 -8.36 -8.27 11.60
C ALA A 53 -7.17 -8.02 10.66
N GLY A 54 -7.21 -6.98 9.84
CA GLY A 54 -6.11 -6.62 8.94
C GLY A 54 -4.80 -6.30 9.68
N LEU A 55 -4.87 -5.63 10.83
CA LEU A 55 -3.72 -5.37 11.70
C LEU A 55 -3.17 -6.65 12.31
N SER A 56 -4.05 -7.57 12.71
CA SER A 56 -3.64 -8.86 13.29
C SER A 56 -2.98 -9.81 12.28
N THR A 57 -3.36 -9.74 11.00
CA THR A 57 -2.83 -10.59 9.93
C THR A 57 -1.66 -9.96 9.17
N GLY A 58 -1.35 -8.69 9.41
CA GLY A 58 -0.31 -7.94 8.69
C GLY A 58 -0.74 -7.46 7.31
N ARG A 59 -2.04 -7.51 6.98
CA ARG A 59 -2.61 -6.87 5.77
C ARG A 59 -2.60 -5.34 5.88
N ALA A 60 -2.64 -4.84 7.10
CA ALA A 60 -2.37 -3.44 7.45
C ALA A 60 -1.35 -3.41 8.59
N THR A 61 -0.56 -2.35 8.68
CA THR A 61 0.37 -2.15 9.81
C THR A 61 0.06 -0.88 10.59
N PRO A 62 0.21 -0.88 11.93
CA PRO A 62 -0.04 0.32 12.73
C PRO A 62 0.77 1.54 12.29
N GLY A 63 2.02 1.31 11.85
CA GLY A 63 2.93 2.36 11.38
C GLY A 63 2.45 3.08 10.13
N VAL A 64 1.59 2.46 9.31
CA VAL A 64 0.98 3.09 8.14
C VAL A 64 -0.46 3.53 8.44
N SER A 65 -1.24 2.69 9.11
CA SER A 65 -2.64 2.97 9.40
C SER A 65 -2.83 4.21 10.27
N LEU A 66 -2.06 4.39 11.35
CA LEU A 66 -2.26 5.53 12.24
C LEU A 66 -1.96 6.89 11.55
N PRO A 67 -0.82 7.09 10.86
CA PRO A 67 -0.59 8.31 10.08
C PRO A 67 -1.66 8.54 9.02
N PHE A 68 -2.10 7.48 8.33
CA PHE A 68 -3.19 7.55 7.36
C PHE A 68 -4.49 8.06 7.98
N LEU A 69 -4.96 7.45 9.07
CA LEU A 69 -6.20 7.87 9.75
C LEU A 69 -6.10 9.32 10.25
N ARG A 70 -4.95 9.72 10.80
CA ARG A 70 -4.71 11.11 11.23
C ARG A 70 -4.79 12.10 10.07
N GLN A 71 -4.21 11.76 8.93
CA GLN A 71 -4.24 12.62 7.75
C GLN A 71 -5.65 12.79 7.20
N ILE A 72 -6.41 11.69 7.08
CA ILE A 72 -7.78 11.78 6.54
C ILE A 72 -8.77 12.39 7.54
N ALA A 73 -8.50 12.30 8.84
CA ALA A 73 -9.30 12.98 9.87
C ALA A 73 -9.24 14.52 9.77
N ALA A 74 -8.23 15.08 9.09
CA ALA A 74 -8.13 16.50 8.80
C ALA A 74 -8.95 16.95 7.56
N LEU A 75 -9.51 16.01 6.81
CA LEU A 75 -10.40 16.29 5.68
C LEU A 75 -11.83 16.59 6.17
N SER A 76 -12.70 17.02 5.24
CA SER A 76 -14.13 17.07 5.55
C SER A 76 -14.68 15.65 5.85
N PRO A 77 -15.70 15.50 6.71
CA PRO A 77 -16.26 14.20 7.06
C PRO A 77 -16.62 13.33 5.85
N ALA A 78 -17.27 13.91 4.85
CA ALA A 78 -17.66 13.19 3.63
C ALA A 78 -16.45 12.61 2.88
N GLN A 79 -15.35 13.38 2.77
CA GLN A 79 -14.13 12.93 2.11
C GLN A 79 -13.43 11.83 2.91
N ALA A 80 -13.34 11.99 4.23
CA ALA A 80 -12.79 10.96 5.12
C ALA A 80 -13.57 9.65 5.00
N GLU A 81 -14.90 9.72 4.97
CA GLU A 81 -15.77 8.55 4.81
C GLU A 81 -15.55 7.84 3.47
N GLU A 82 -15.45 8.57 2.36
CA GLU A 82 -15.19 7.97 1.04
C GLU A 82 -13.88 7.19 1.00
N VAL A 83 -12.81 7.73 1.61
CA VAL A 83 -11.51 7.07 1.66
C VAL A 83 -11.54 5.85 2.59
N VAL A 84 -12.14 5.99 3.77
CA VAL A 84 -12.33 4.85 4.70
C VAL A 84 -13.15 3.75 4.03
N TRP A 85 -14.16 4.09 3.25
CA TRP A 85 -14.99 3.12 2.55
C TRP A 85 -14.20 2.27 1.56
N VAL A 86 -13.29 2.88 0.79
CA VAL A 86 -12.44 2.12 -0.16
C VAL A 86 -11.45 1.23 0.59
N ILE A 87 -10.82 1.71 1.67
CA ILE A 87 -9.90 0.89 2.47
C ILE A 87 -10.62 -0.25 3.17
N HIS A 88 -11.84 -0.01 3.68
CA HIS A 88 -12.72 -1.05 4.22
C HIS A 88 -12.95 -2.15 3.19
N HIS A 89 -13.38 -1.81 1.97
CA HIS A 89 -13.61 -2.79 0.91
C HIS A 89 -12.34 -3.54 0.52
N ALA A 90 -11.20 -2.85 0.50
CA ALA A 90 -9.93 -3.49 0.18
C ALA A 90 -9.53 -4.54 1.25
N LEU A 91 -9.64 -4.20 2.54
CA LEU A 91 -9.36 -5.13 3.63
C LEU A 91 -10.39 -6.26 3.72
N ASP A 92 -11.68 -5.97 3.51
CA ASP A 92 -12.75 -6.96 3.54
C ASP A 92 -12.57 -8.02 2.44
N ARG A 93 -12.02 -7.63 1.29
CA ARG A 93 -11.59 -8.56 0.24
C ARG A 93 -10.26 -9.26 0.51
N GLY A 94 -9.63 -8.98 1.65
CA GLY A 94 -8.36 -9.55 2.05
C GLY A 94 -7.14 -8.94 1.35
N PHE A 95 -7.18 -7.72 0.82
CA PHE A 95 -5.97 -7.13 0.24
C PHE A 95 -5.02 -6.55 1.29
N ILE A 96 -3.73 -6.50 0.95
CA ILE A 96 -2.73 -5.73 1.71
C ILE A 96 -2.96 -4.26 1.39
N THR A 97 -3.24 -3.42 2.39
CA THR A 97 -3.69 -2.03 2.19
C THR A 97 -2.66 -0.96 2.52
N ASP A 98 -1.53 -1.32 3.13
CA ASP A 98 -0.45 -0.38 3.44
C ASP A 98 -0.01 0.44 2.21
N PRO A 99 0.21 -0.17 1.03
CA PRO A 99 0.54 0.59 -0.16
C PRO A 99 -0.57 1.54 -0.64
N LEU A 100 -1.87 1.20 -0.46
CA LEU A 100 -2.97 2.12 -0.79
C LEU A 100 -2.98 3.31 0.17
N MET A 101 -2.87 3.04 1.47
CA MET A 101 -2.85 4.07 2.51
C MET A 101 -1.68 5.04 2.29
N ASN A 102 -0.49 4.52 1.97
CA ASN A 102 0.68 5.33 1.65
C ASN A 102 0.52 6.14 0.35
N ASP A 103 -0.13 5.59 -0.68
CA ASP A 103 -0.36 6.33 -1.93
C ASP A 103 -1.32 7.51 -1.69
N VAL A 104 -2.39 7.31 -0.92
CA VAL A 104 -3.28 8.39 -0.48
C VAL A 104 -2.53 9.45 0.32
N LEU A 105 -1.74 9.04 1.32
CA LEU A 105 -0.91 9.94 2.12
C LEU A 105 0.00 10.79 1.23
N LYS A 106 0.73 10.16 0.31
CA LYS A 106 1.62 10.84 -0.62
C LYS A 106 0.88 11.86 -1.48
N VAL A 107 -0.24 11.48 -2.09
CA VAL A 107 -1.00 12.37 -2.98
C VAL A 107 -1.58 13.56 -2.22
N LEU A 108 -2.07 13.35 -0.99
CA LEU A 108 -2.52 14.42 -0.10
C LEU A 108 -1.38 15.37 0.30
N GLN A 109 -0.22 14.83 0.66
CA GLN A 109 0.97 15.62 1.02
C GLN A 109 1.52 16.43 -0.16
N MET A 110 1.33 15.95 -1.39
CA MET A 110 1.64 16.67 -2.61
C MET A 110 0.63 17.78 -2.96
N GLY A 111 -0.41 17.97 -2.15
CA GLY A 111 -1.41 19.04 -2.34
C GLY A 111 -2.29 18.85 -3.57
N GLN A 112 -2.47 17.61 -4.03
CA GLN A 112 -3.31 17.32 -5.20
C GLN A 112 -4.80 17.59 -4.88
N PRO A 113 -5.61 17.95 -5.90
CA PRO A 113 -7.04 18.16 -5.71
C PRO A 113 -7.73 16.87 -5.25
N TRP A 114 -8.83 17.04 -4.52
CA TRP A 114 -9.58 15.92 -3.95
C TRP A 114 -10.01 14.89 -5.00
N GLU A 115 -10.49 15.33 -6.17
CA GLU A 115 -10.91 14.40 -7.22
C GLU A 115 -9.76 13.51 -7.69
N ALA A 116 -8.53 14.03 -7.73
CA ALA A 116 -7.35 13.26 -8.10
C ALA A 116 -6.98 12.22 -7.02
N VAL A 117 -7.06 12.58 -5.74
CA VAL A 117 -6.85 11.66 -4.61
C VAL A 117 -7.81 10.47 -4.71
N LEU A 118 -9.11 10.76 -4.84
CA LEU A 118 -10.15 9.74 -4.87
C LEU A 118 -10.06 8.88 -6.13
N THR A 119 -9.84 9.50 -7.29
CA THR A 119 -9.71 8.78 -8.56
C THR A 119 -8.53 7.81 -8.51
N ASN A 120 -7.37 8.28 -8.04
CA ASN A 120 -6.19 7.42 -7.90
C ASN A 120 -6.44 6.26 -6.91
N LEU A 121 -7.05 6.54 -5.75
CA LEU A 121 -7.39 5.51 -4.78
C LEU A 121 -8.31 4.43 -5.37
N LYS A 122 -9.39 4.84 -6.08
CA LYS A 122 -10.33 3.92 -6.73
C LYS A 122 -9.64 3.09 -7.82
N ILE A 123 -8.79 3.69 -8.64
CA ILE A 123 -8.01 2.99 -9.67
C ILE A 123 -7.09 1.94 -9.04
N ARG A 124 -6.34 2.29 -7.98
CA ARG A 124 -5.45 1.36 -7.28
C ARG A 124 -6.21 0.19 -6.66
N TYR A 125 -7.37 0.46 -6.07
CA TYR A 125 -8.26 -0.59 -5.58
C TYR A 125 -8.81 -1.48 -6.71
N ASN A 126 -9.21 -0.90 -7.84
CA ASN A 126 -9.68 -1.66 -9.01
C ASN A 126 -8.55 -2.54 -9.59
N LEU A 127 -7.32 -2.04 -9.63
CA LEU A 127 -6.15 -2.81 -10.05
C LEU A 127 -5.90 -4.02 -9.17
N LEU A 128 -6.06 -3.91 -7.85
CA LEU A 128 -6.00 -5.07 -6.95
C LEU A 128 -7.05 -6.13 -7.31
N GLY A 129 -8.30 -5.68 -7.49
CA GLY A 129 -9.39 -6.56 -7.88
C GLY A 129 -9.16 -7.24 -9.22
N ALA A 130 -8.71 -6.49 -10.22
CA ALA A 130 -8.41 -6.99 -11.56
C ALA A 130 -7.23 -7.97 -11.55
N ALA A 131 -6.14 -7.62 -10.86
CA ALA A 131 -4.97 -8.50 -10.74
C ALA A 131 -5.34 -9.83 -10.09
N GLN A 132 -6.07 -9.81 -8.96
CA GLN A 132 -6.54 -11.01 -8.28
C GLN A 132 -7.36 -11.90 -9.24
N GLN A 133 -8.37 -11.33 -9.90
CA GLN A 133 -9.25 -12.07 -10.80
C GLN A 133 -8.50 -12.70 -11.97
N VAL A 134 -7.61 -11.94 -12.62
CA VAL A 134 -6.84 -12.44 -13.76
C VAL A 134 -5.84 -13.50 -13.31
N LEU A 135 -5.11 -13.30 -12.22
CA LEU A 135 -4.16 -14.30 -11.72
C LEU A 135 -4.85 -15.61 -11.31
N ILE A 136 -6.07 -15.54 -10.76
CA ILE A 136 -6.90 -16.74 -10.49
C ILE A 136 -7.33 -17.40 -11.80
N GLN A 137 -7.80 -16.62 -12.78
CA GLN A 137 -8.24 -17.13 -14.09
C GLN A 137 -7.11 -17.89 -14.80
N TYR A 138 -5.89 -17.39 -14.73
CA TYR A 138 -4.69 -18.03 -15.30
C TYR A 138 -4.07 -19.08 -14.37
N ARG A 139 -4.70 -19.40 -13.23
CA ARG A 139 -4.24 -20.38 -12.23
C ARG A 139 -2.83 -20.12 -11.69
N ILE A 140 -2.40 -18.86 -11.69
CA ILE A 140 -1.11 -18.43 -11.11
C ILE A 140 -1.24 -18.37 -9.59
N VAL A 141 -2.41 -17.93 -9.08
CA VAL A 141 -2.75 -17.93 -7.66
C VAL A 141 -4.02 -18.74 -7.42
N GLY A 142 -4.15 -19.33 -6.22
CA GLY A 142 -5.32 -20.11 -5.83
C GLY A 142 -6.47 -19.27 -5.28
N VAL A 143 -7.67 -19.86 -5.26
CA VAL A 143 -8.80 -19.35 -4.48
C VAL A 143 -8.55 -19.70 -3.01
N GLY A 144 -7.97 -18.77 -2.25
CA GLY A 144 -7.69 -18.92 -0.82
C GLY A 144 -8.82 -18.37 0.07
N PRO A 145 -8.69 -18.47 1.41
CA PRO A 145 -9.54 -17.75 2.37
C PRO A 145 -9.25 -16.25 2.29
N GLN A 146 -9.74 -15.63 1.21
CA GLN A 146 -9.58 -14.21 0.88
C GLN A 146 -10.54 -13.41 1.76
N GLY A 147 -10.13 -13.15 3.01
CA GLY A 147 -10.89 -12.36 3.96
C GLY A 147 -9.96 -11.69 4.98
N PRO A 148 -10.43 -10.66 5.69
CA PRO A 148 -9.58 -9.81 6.54
C PRO A 148 -8.91 -10.59 7.68
N GLY A 149 -9.58 -11.63 8.19
CA GLY A 149 -9.04 -12.53 9.23
C GLY A 149 -8.37 -13.80 8.71
N GLY A 150 -8.31 -14.01 7.38
CA GLY A 150 -7.59 -15.13 6.79
C GLY A 150 -6.07 -14.95 6.88
N PRO A 151 -5.27 -16.03 6.96
CA PRO A 151 -3.81 -15.92 7.01
C PRO A 151 -3.30 -15.17 5.78
N LEU A 152 -2.26 -14.35 5.97
CA LEU A 152 -1.56 -13.72 4.87
C LEU A 152 -0.78 -14.78 4.09
N LEU A 153 -1.07 -14.93 2.80
CA LEU A 153 -0.42 -15.92 1.94
C LEU A 153 0.63 -15.26 1.04
N PRO A 154 1.70 -15.97 0.62
CA PRO A 154 2.69 -15.43 -0.30
C PRO A 154 2.08 -14.86 -1.60
N GLN A 155 1.05 -15.53 -2.13
CA GLN A 155 0.30 -15.11 -3.30
C GLN A 155 -0.41 -13.75 -3.15
N ASP A 156 -0.75 -13.33 -1.92
CA ASP A 156 -1.38 -12.02 -1.68
C ASP A 156 -0.41 -10.88 -2.02
N ARG A 157 0.89 -11.10 -1.76
CA ARG A 157 1.95 -10.18 -2.16
C ARG A 157 2.13 -10.17 -3.68
N LEU A 158 2.00 -11.31 -4.35
CA LEU A 158 2.07 -11.38 -5.81
C LEU A 158 0.95 -10.56 -6.47
N VAL A 159 -0.28 -10.68 -5.97
CA VAL A 159 -1.43 -9.86 -6.42
C VAL A 159 -1.16 -8.37 -6.23
N LEU A 160 -0.66 -7.98 -5.05
CA LEU A 160 -0.28 -6.60 -4.76
C LEU A 160 0.77 -6.09 -5.76
N GLU A 161 1.90 -6.78 -5.91
CA GLU A 161 2.98 -6.30 -6.76
C GLU A 161 2.58 -6.26 -8.24
N MET A 162 1.69 -7.17 -8.69
CA MET A 162 1.13 -7.13 -10.05
C MET A 162 0.27 -5.89 -10.26
N ALA A 163 -0.67 -5.61 -9.34
CA ALA A 163 -1.51 -4.42 -9.39
C ALA A 163 -0.67 -3.13 -9.42
N TRP A 164 0.39 -3.07 -8.61
CA TRP A 164 1.31 -1.92 -8.59
C TRP A 164 2.12 -1.80 -9.86
N ALA A 165 2.65 -2.91 -10.39
CA ALA A 165 3.41 -2.92 -11.64
C ALA A 165 2.58 -2.36 -12.81
N VAL A 166 1.34 -2.82 -12.95
CA VAL A 166 0.44 -2.35 -14.01
C VAL A 166 0.07 -0.88 -13.81
N GLY A 167 -0.30 -0.47 -12.59
CA GLY A 167 -0.63 0.93 -12.31
C GLY A 167 0.54 1.88 -12.52
N ASP A 168 1.75 1.49 -12.09
CA ASP A 168 2.96 2.32 -12.25
C ASP A 168 3.34 2.46 -13.73
N PHE A 169 3.13 1.43 -14.55
CA PHE A 169 3.30 1.53 -15.99
C PHE A 169 2.34 2.55 -16.60
N VAL A 170 1.05 2.50 -16.24
CA VAL A 170 0.04 3.41 -16.79
C VAL A 170 0.33 4.87 -16.44
N ILE A 171 0.85 5.11 -15.23
CA ILE A 171 1.22 6.45 -14.76
C ILE A 171 2.53 6.94 -15.40
N SER A 172 3.56 6.10 -15.47
CA SER A 172 4.89 6.49 -15.94
C SER A 172 5.07 6.42 -17.46
N GLN A 173 4.20 5.68 -18.16
CA GLN A 173 4.19 5.46 -19.61
C GLN A 173 5.60 5.25 -20.19
N PRO A 174 6.34 4.22 -19.71
CA PRO A 174 7.68 3.96 -20.20
C PRO A 174 7.64 3.52 -21.67
N ARG A 175 8.80 3.59 -22.33
CA ARG A 175 8.93 3.26 -23.76
C ARG A 175 8.75 1.77 -24.08
N GLU A 176 9.04 0.91 -23.11
CA GLU A 176 8.90 -0.54 -23.25
C GLU A 176 7.43 -0.96 -23.21
N SER A 177 7.12 -2.19 -23.62
CA SER A 177 5.75 -2.72 -23.52
C SER A 177 5.37 -2.96 -22.06
N LEU A 178 4.06 -2.96 -21.75
CA LEU A 178 3.55 -3.27 -20.41
C LEU A 178 4.07 -4.62 -19.90
N GLU A 179 4.09 -5.64 -20.76
CA GLU A 179 4.59 -6.96 -20.40
C GLU A 179 6.09 -6.95 -20.08
N ALA A 180 6.92 -6.29 -20.90
CA ALA A 180 8.35 -6.16 -20.63
C ALA A 180 8.62 -5.42 -19.31
N PHE A 181 7.88 -4.34 -19.05
CA PHE A 181 7.98 -3.58 -17.80
C PHE A 181 7.64 -4.44 -16.59
N VAL A 182 6.50 -5.13 -16.64
CA VAL A 182 6.04 -6.03 -15.56
C VAL A 182 7.06 -7.16 -15.36
N ARG A 183 7.53 -7.80 -16.43
CA ARG A 183 8.55 -8.86 -16.39
C ARG A 183 9.82 -8.37 -15.69
N SER A 184 10.35 -7.22 -16.12
CA SER A 184 11.55 -6.59 -15.55
C SER A 184 11.39 -6.33 -14.05
N ARG A 185 10.22 -5.85 -13.63
CA ARG A 185 9.91 -5.63 -12.21
C ARG A 185 9.88 -6.93 -11.42
N PHE A 186 9.20 -7.97 -11.89
CA PHE A 186 9.12 -9.24 -11.17
C PHE A 186 10.47 -9.96 -11.06
N VAL A 187 11.33 -9.87 -12.09
CA VAL A 187 12.71 -10.36 -12.01
C VAL A 187 13.49 -9.70 -10.86
N LYS A 188 13.29 -8.39 -10.63
CA LYS A 188 13.94 -7.66 -9.53
C LYS A 188 13.38 -8.00 -8.16
N LEU A 189 12.10 -8.34 -8.07
CA LEU A 189 11.44 -8.68 -6.81
C LEU A 189 11.71 -10.13 -6.37
N ARG A 190 12.13 -10.99 -7.31
CA ARG A 190 12.45 -12.40 -7.09
C ARG A 190 13.52 -12.58 -6.01
N GLY A 191 13.17 -13.25 -4.91
CA GLY A 191 14.08 -13.52 -3.78
C GLY A 191 14.40 -12.31 -2.89
N ALA A 192 14.00 -11.09 -3.29
CA ALA A 192 14.13 -9.89 -2.47
C ALA A 192 12.86 -9.64 -1.64
N VAL A 193 11.70 -9.75 -2.27
CA VAL A 193 10.38 -9.47 -1.66
C VAL A 193 9.40 -10.62 -1.91
N LEU A 194 9.54 -11.31 -3.05
CA LEU A 194 8.66 -12.39 -3.45
C LEU A 194 9.41 -13.73 -3.46
N ASP A 195 8.68 -14.80 -3.14
CA ASP A 195 9.21 -16.16 -3.24
C ASP A 195 9.65 -16.46 -4.69
N PRO A 196 10.87 -16.99 -4.90
CA PRO A 196 11.35 -17.29 -6.24
C PRO A 196 10.45 -18.24 -7.05
N GLY A 197 9.85 -19.25 -6.42
CA GLY A 197 9.02 -20.23 -7.12
C GLY A 197 7.69 -19.65 -7.61
N ASP A 198 7.07 -18.77 -6.81
CA ASP A 198 5.86 -18.07 -7.24
C ASP A 198 6.15 -17.05 -8.36
N VAL A 199 7.30 -16.38 -8.32
CA VAL A 199 7.72 -15.49 -9.40
C VAL A 199 8.03 -16.27 -10.67
N ASP A 200 8.73 -17.39 -10.58
CA ASP A 200 9.07 -18.19 -11.76
C ASP A 200 7.80 -18.70 -12.45
N ARG A 201 6.82 -19.21 -11.69
CA ARG A 201 5.49 -19.60 -12.22
C ARG A 201 4.79 -18.44 -12.90
N LEU A 202 4.81 -17.25 -12.31
CA LEU A 202 4.23 -16.06 -12.92
C LEU A 202 4.95 -15.71 -14.23
N LEU A 203 6.29 -15.69 -14.24
CA LEU A 203 7.08 -15.28 -15.40
C LEU A 203 6.93 -16.26 -16.58
N GLU A 204 6.73 -17.54 -16.31
CA GLU A 204 6.40 -18.56 -17.31
C GLU A 204 5.01 -18.33 -17.94
N ALA A 205 4.03 -17.89 -17.14
CA ALA A 205 2.66 -17.63 -17.58
C ALA A 205 2.43 -16.19 -18.08
N LEU A 206 3.38 -15.28 -17.88
CA LEU A 206 3.23 -13.86 -18.17
C LEU A 206 3.18 -13.61 -19.68
N THR A 207 2.05 -13.09 -20.15
CA THR A 207 1.83 -12.69 -21.54
C THR A 207 1.33 -11.24 -21.62
N ALA A 208 1.43 -10.65 -22.81
CA ALA A 208 0.88 -9.31 -23.07
C ALA A 208 -0.64 -9.26 -22.85
N GLU A 209 -1.36 -10.32 -23.24
CA GLU A 209 -2.80 -10.43 -23.04
C GLU A 209 -3.18 -10.39 -21.56
N LEU A 210 -2.45 -11.13 -20.72
CA LEU A 210 -2.70 -11.19 -19.28
C LEU A 210 -2.63 -9.79 -18.66
N VAL A 211 -1.53 -9.06 -18.88
CA VAL A 211 -1.33 -7.73 -18.28
C VAL A 211 -2.27 -6.67 -18.88
N GLN A 212 -2.60 -6.78 -20.16
CA GLN A 212 -3.61 -5.92 -20.81
C GLN A 212 -5.00 -6.16 -20.24
N GLN A 213 -5.36 -7.42 -19.94
CA GLN A 213 -6.64 -7.74 -19.32
C GLN A 213 -6.77 -7.12 -17.92
N ILE A 214 -5.69 -7.09 -17.13
CA ILE A 214 -5.67 -6.41 -15.83
C ILE A 214 -5.93 -4.91 -16.01
N ALA A 215 -5.19 -4.26 -16.91
CA ALA A 215 -5.38 -2.84 -17.20
C ALA A 215 -6.82 -2.55 -17.69
N TYR A 216 -7.31 -3.33 -18.65
CA TYR A 216 -8.66 -3.15 -19.19
C TYR A 216 -9.74 -3.29 -18.11
N ARG A 217 -9.63 -4.26 -17.20
CA ARG A 217 -10.61 -4.43 -16.11
C ARG A 217 -10.53 -3.33 -15.05
N ALA A 218 -9.35 -2.75 -14.83
CA ALA A 218 -9.17 -1.72 -13.81
C ALA A 218 -9.59 -0.32 -14.28
N TYR A 219 -9.40 -0.02 -15.57
CA TYR A 219 -9.65 1.28 -16.19
C TYR A 219 -10.84 1.30 -17.16
N GLY A 220 -11.44 0.14 -17.45
CA GLY A 220 -12.60 0.01 -18.33
C GLY A 220 -13.90 0.56 -17.70
N PRO A 221 -14.91 0.87 -18.53
CA PRO A 221 -16.21 1.37 -18.09
C PRO A 221 -17.02 0.34 -17.29
#